data_AF-A0A7X5C6L6-F1
#
_entry.id   AF-A0A7X5C6L6-F1
#
_cell.length_a   1.000
_cell.length_b   1.000
_cell.length_c   1.000
_cell.angle_alpha   90.00
_cell.angle_beta   90.00
_cell.angle_gamma   90.00
#
_symmetry.space_group_name_H-M   'P 1'
#
loop_
_entity.id
_entity.type
_entity.pdbx_description
1 polymer ?
#
loop_
_entity_poly.entity_id
_entity_poly.type
_entity_poly.pdbx_seq_one_letter_code
_entity_poly.pdbx_strand_id
1 'polypeptide(L)' 'MEDKFVVRPKKTDKKEDKSVVMTLRMDKELQEEFDLLSAKSDRSRNELMCRALRYALEHLEFIPENTDEG' A
#
# COMPACT_ATOMS: atom_id res chain seq x y z
N MET A 1 21.70 -43.15 -17.02
CA MET A 1 21.80 -42.01 -16.09
C MET A 1 20.39 -41.49 -15.91
N GLU A 2 19.91 -41.40 -14.68
CA GLU A 2 18.49 -41.20 -14.36
C GLU A 2 18.03 -39.76 -14.67
N ASP A 3 16.96 -39.61 -15.47
CA ASP A 3 16.22 -38.36 -15.68
C ASP A 3 15.54 -37.94 -14.36
N LYS A 4 16.30 -37.25 -13.50
CA LYS A 4 15.77 -36.73 -12.24
C LYS A 4 15.26 -35.31 -12.41
N PHE A 5 13.98 -35.12 -12.13
CA PHE A 5 13.38 -33.81 -11.93
C PHE A 5 13.84 -33.24 -10.58
N VAL A 6 14.94 -32.49 -10.60
CA VAL A 6 15.53 -31.88 -9.39
C VAL A 6 14.82 -30.57 -9.07
N VAL A 7 13.94 -30.60 -8.07
CA VAL A 7 13.37 -29.38 -7.47
C VAL A 7 14.40 -28.77 -6.52
N ARG A 8 14.87 -27.57 -6.84
CA ARG A 8 15.73 -26.80 -5.94
C ARG A 8 14.88 -25.88 -5.08
N PRO A 9 15.13 -25.76 -3.76
CA PRO A 9 14.50 -24.75 -2.93
C PRO A 9 14.78 -23.36 -3.52
N LYS A 10 13.78 -22.48 -3.51
CA LYS A 10 13.92 -21.10 -3.98
C LYS A 10 15.02 -20.45 -3.13
N LYS A 11 16.17 -20.15 -3.75
CA LYS A 11 17.23 -19.37 -3.10
C LYS A 11 16.63 -18.02 -2.73
N THR A 12 16.49 -17.77 -1.44
CA THR A 12 16.20 -16.47 -0.84
C THR A 12 17.42 -15.56 -0.97
N ASP A 13 17.89 -15.36 -2.20
CA ASP A 13 18.77 -14.24 -2.50
C ASP A 13 17.89 -12.99 -2.43
N LYS A 14 18.04 -12.28 -1.30
CA LYS A 14 17.39 -11.05 -0.87
C LYS A 14 17.32 -9.95 -1.94
N LYS A 15 16.44 -10.11 -2.93
CA LYS A 15 16.01 -9.05 -3.84
C LYS A 15 14.52 -9.22 -4.13
N GLU A 16 13.76 -8.27 -3.58
CA GLU A 16 12.51 -7.73 -4.15
C GLU A 16 11.15 -8.35 -3.75
N ASP A 17 10.88 -8.54 -2.46
CA ASP A 17 9.51 -8.35 -1.95
C ASP A 17 9.34 -6.87 -1.57
N LYS A 18 9.19 -5.97 -2.55
CA LYS A 18 9.01 -4.51 -2.34
C LYS A 18 7.59 -4.14 -1.89
N SER A 19 6.68 -5.10 -1.80
CA SER A 19 5.29 -4.90 -1.43
C SER A 19 4.94 -5.77 -0.24
N VAL A 20 4.32 -5.17 0.77
CA VAL A 20 3.77 -5.85 1.94
C VAL A 20 2.25 -5.79 1.86
N VAL A 21 1.57 -6.89 2.19
CA VAL A 21 0.10 -6.91 2.30
C VAL A 21 -0.28 -6.29 3.64
N MET A 22 -1.15 -5.29 3.60
CA MET A 22 -1.69 -4.62 4.78
C MET A 22 -3.21 -4.72 4.77
N THR A 23 -3.80 -5.10 5.90
CA THR A 23 -5.26 -5.09 6.10
C THR A 23 -5.63 -3.89 6.95
N LEU A 24 -6.57 -3.07 6.48
CA LEU A 24 -7.06 -1.88 7.18
C LEU A 24 -8.58 -1.87 7.22
N ARG A 25 -9.14 -1.20 8.23
CA ARG A 25 -10.57 -0.88 8.31
C ARG A 25 -10.77 0.56 7.85
N MET A 26 -11.79 0.79 7.05
CA MET A 26 -12.11 2.07 6.43
C MET A 26 -13.63 2.23 6.40
N ASP A 27 -14.08 3.48 6.44
CA ASP A 27 -15.49 3.82 6.33
C ASP A 27 -16.04 3.49 4.94
N LYS A 28 -17.32 3.11 4.88
CA LYS A 28 -17.97 2.70 3.62
C LYS A 28 -17.96 3.82 2.58
N GLU A 29 -18.21 5.05 3.01
CA GLU A 29 -18.26 6.22 2.12
C GLU A 29 -16.90 6.44 1.43
N LEU A 30 -15.80 6.33 2.18
CA LEU A 30 -14.45 6.47 1.61
C LEU A 30 -14.11 5.33 0.64
N GLN A 31 -14.58 4.11 0.92
CA GLN A 31 -14.43 2.99 -0.02
C GLN A 31 -15.19 3.26 -1.34
N GLU A 32 -16.43 3.78 -1.26
CA GLU A 32 -17.25 4.11 -2.43
C GLU A 32 -16.60 5.22 -3.29
N GLU A 33 -15.94 6.21 -2.68
CA GLU A 33 -15.17 7.20 -3.42
C GLU A 33 -14.02 6.57 -4.22
N PHE A 34 -13.28 5.62 -3.64
CA PHE A 34 -12.24 4.89 -4.38
C PHE A 34 -12.81 4.00 -5.48
N ASP A 35 -14.00 3.41 -5.30
CA ASP A 35 -14.70 2.64 -6.34
C ASP A 35 -15.05 3.56 -7.54
N LEU A 36 -15.60 4.75 -7.28
CA LEU A 36 -15.93 5.74 -8.31
C LEU A 36 -14.67 6.27 -9.03
N LEU A 37 -13.59 6.54 -8.29
CA LEU A 37 -12.32 6.96 -8.88
C LEU A 37 -11.70 5.87 -9.75
N SER A 38 -11.79 4.61 -9.31
CA SER A 38 -11.32 3.46 -10.08
C SER A 38 -12.06 3.36 -11.42
N ALA A 39 -13.40 3.46 -11.38
CA ALA A 39 -14.23 3.42 -12.58
C ALA A 39 -13.94 4.57 -13.57
N LYS A 40 -13.62 5.77 -13.07
CA LYS A 40 -13.32 6.94 -13.91
C LYS A 40 -11.91 6.95 -14.51
N SER A 41 -10.94 6.34 -13.83
CA SER A 41 -9.52 6.45 -14.17
C SER A 41 -8.93 5.22 -14.84
N ASP A 42 -9.68 4.12 -14.92
CA ASP A 42 -9.20 2.79 -15.37
C ASP A 42 -7.99 2.29 -14.56
N ARG A 43 -7.89 2.71 -13.29
CA ARG A 43 -6.85 2.27 -12.34
C ARG A 43 -7.47 1.45 -11.22
N SER A 44 -6.69 0.53 -10.66
CA SER A 44 -7.16 -0.25 -9.52
C SER A 44 -7.28 0.60 -8.25
N ARG A 45 -8.23 0.23 -7.37
CA ARG A 45 -8.40 0.86 -6.05
C ARG A 45 -7.11 0.85 -5.23
N ASN A 46 -6.38 -0.26 -5.23
CA ASN A 46 -5.10 -0.37 -4.52
C ASN A 46 -4.07 0.64 -5.04
N GLU A 47 -4.01 0.85 -6.35
CA GLU A 47 -3.11 1.84 -6.91
C GLU A 47 -3.48 3.26 -6.46
N LEU A 48 -4.77 3.60 -6.51
CA LEU A 48 -5.28 4.91 -6.09
C LEU A 48 -5.06 5.15 -4.60
N MET A 49 -5.35 4.16 -3.75
CA MET A 49 -5.10 4.22 -2.31
C MET A 49 -3.60 4.43 -2.02
N CYS A 50 -2.71 3.67 -2.67
CA CYS A 50 -1.26 3.84 -2.49
C CYS A 50 -0.79 5.24 -2.92
N ARG A 51 -1.35 5.82 -3.98
CA ARG A 51 -1.04 7.20 -4.41
C ARG A 51 -1.54 8.21 -3.39
N ALA A 52 -2.77 8.05 -2.91
CA ALA A 52 -3.37 8.94 -1.90
C ALA A 52 -2.57 8.91 -0.60
N LEU A 53 -2.17 7.73 -0.12
CA LEU A 53 -1.35 7.56 1.08
C LEU A 53 0.03 8.21 0.92
N ARG A 54 0.68 8.05 -0.24
CA ARG A 54 1.96 8.73 -0.51
C ARG A 54 1.82 10.25 -0.47
N TYR A 55 0.79 10.77 -1.16
CA TYR A 55 0.50 12.20 -1.16
C TYR A 55 0.26 12.71 0.26
N ALA A 56 -0.56 12.01 1.05
CA ALA A 56 -0.84 12.38 2.42
C ALA A 56 0.43 12.43 3.29
N LEU A 57 1.33 11.46 3.16
CA LEU A 57 2.61 11.45 3.88
C LEU A 57 3.55 12.59 3.46
N GLU A 58 3.53 12.98 2.18
CA GLU A 58 4.36 14.08 1.66
C GLU A 58 3.87 15.45 2.11
N HIS A 59 2.57 15.60 2.38
CA HIS A 59 1.92 16.87 2.73
C HIS A 59 1.44 16.93 4.17
N LEU A 60 1.80 15.94 4.99
CA LEU A 60 1.44 15.93 6.41
C LEU A 60 2.30 16.94 7.15
N GLU A 61 1.64 17.84 7.87
CA GLU A 61 2.26 18.77 8.80
C GLU A 61 1.85 18.43 10.23
N PHE A 62 2.81 18.45 11.15
CA PHE A 62 2.53 18.34 12.57
C PHE A 62 2.21 19.73 13.11
N ILE A 63 1.02 19.89 13.70
CA ILE A 63 0.72 21.08 14.49
C ILE A 63 1.34 20.84 15.87
N PRO A 64 2.32 21.65 16.31
CA PRO A 64 2.84 21.53 17.67
C PRO A 64 1.69 21.77 18.66
N GLU A 65 1.59 20.95 19.71
CA GLU A 65 0.72 21.30 20.83
C GLU A 65 1.23 22.61 21.40
N ASN A 66 0.42 23.67 21.31
CA ASN A 66 0.66 24.90 22.05
C ASN A 66 0.65 24.50 23.53
N THR A 67 1.84 24.30 24.07
CA THR A 67 2.06 24.27 25.51
C THR A 67 1.94 25.72 25.96
N ASP A 68 0.71 26.25 25.96
CA ASP A 68 0.35 27.47 26.66
C ASP A 68 0.32 27.10 28.15
N GLU A 69 1.51 27.01 28.75
CA GLU A 69 1.67 27.20 30.18
C GLU A 69 1.62 28.72 30.44
N GLY A 70 0.45 29.18 30.91
CA GLY A 70 0.21 30.52 31.44
C GLY A 70 -0.63 30.47 32.70
#